data_AF-A0A537QKL0-F1
#
_entry.id   AF-A0A537QKL0-F1
#
_cell.length_a   1.000
_cell.length_b   1.000
_cell.length_c   1.000
_cell.angle_alpha   90.00
_cell.angle_beta   90.00
_cell.angle_gamma   90.00
#
_symmetry.space_group_name_H-M   'P 1'
#
loop_
_entity.id
_entity.type
_entity.pdbx_description
1 polymer ?
#
loop_
_entity_poly.entity_id
_entity_poly.type
_entity_poly.pdbx_seq_one_letter_code
_entity_poly.pdbx_strand_id
1 'polypeptide(L)'
;MAWFLNFYRCDRCERIWTDEWSCTCDDECPRCGARDMSPFNSEDLTEVVGRHGGEFIALRSPSSAEHDPDYIEVGRFPTRKKAEEFLAVLETE
;
A
#
# COMPACT_ATOMS: atom_id res chain seq x y z
N MET A 1 4.11 8.33 5.83
CA MET A 1 3.68 7.19 6.65
C MET A 1 3.55 6.09 5.65
N ALA A 2 4.01 4.90 6.01
CA ALA A 2 3.97 3.84 5.04
C ALA A 2 2.52 3.41 4.83
N TRP A 3 2.13 3.11 3.60
CA TRP A 3 0.82 2.55 3.27
C TRP A 3 1.02 1.12 2.82
N PHE A 4 0.23 0.19 3.34
CA PHE A 4 0.43 -1.24 3.07
C PHE A 4 -0.86 -1.91 2.61
N LEU A 5 -0.72 -2.83 1.64
CA LEU A 5 -1.71 -3.87 1.40
C LEU A 5 -1.31 -5.11 2.21
N ASN A 6 -2.02 -5.33 3.32
CA ASN A 6 -1.80 -6.46 4.21
C ASN A 6 -2.55 -7.70 3.71
N PHE A 7 -1.91 -8.86 3.77
CA PHE A 7 -2.48 -10.15 3.40
C PHE A 7 -2.63 -11.04 4.64
N TYR A 8 -3.85 -11.48 4.90
CA TYR A 8 -4.19 -12.23 6.10
C TYR A 8 -4.68 -13.63 5.78
N ARG A 9 -4.48 -14.56 6.71
CA ARG A 9 -5.05 -15.90 6.69
C ARG A 9 -5.62 -16.23 8.06
N CYS A 10 -6.86 -16.70 8.09
CA CYS A 10 -7.52 -17.07 9.34
C CYS A 10 -7.13 -18.50 9.76
N ASP A 11 -6.59 -18.66 10.96
CA ASP A 11 -6.22 -19.98 11.49
C ASP A 11 -7.42 -20.88 11.84
N ARG A 12 -8.64 -20.32 11.91
CA ARG A 12 -9.85 -21.09 12.23
C ARG A 12 -10.62 -21.57 11.02
N CYS A 13 -10.81 -20.69 10.05
CA CYS A 13 -11.67 -20.97 8.91
C CYS A 13 -10.94 -20.93 7.57
N GLU A 14 -9.61 -20.75 7.61
CA GLU A 14 -8.68 -20.74 6.49
C GLU A 14 -8.95 -19.68 5.41
N ARG A 15 -9.87 -18.75 5.68
CA ARG A 15 -10.14 -17.64 4.78
C ARG A 15 -8.90 -16.78 4.62
N ILE A 16 -8.63 -16.39 3.38
CA ILE A 16 -7.63 -15.39 3.02
C ILE A 16 -8.37 -14.10 2.66
N TRP A 17 -7.85 -12.97 3.10
CA TRP A 17 -8.33 -11.64 2.72
C TRP A 17 -7.18 -10.65 2.73
N THR A 18 -7.46 -9.45 2.23
CA THR A 18 -6.53 -8.33 2.21
C THR A 18 -7.18 -7.12 2.83
N ASP A 19 -6.37 -6.26 3.43
CA ASP A 19 -6.81 -4.95 3.89
C ASP A 19 -5.72 -3.90 3.66
N GLU A 20 -6.11 -2.67 3.38
CA GLU A 20 -5.18 -1.56 3.18
C GLU A 20 -5.11 -0.71 4.44
N TRP A 21 -3.92 -0.48 4.96
CA TRP A 21 -3.77 0.31 6.18
C TRP A 21 -2.40 0.99 6.27
N SER A 22 -2.33 2.04 7.09
CA SER A 22 -1.10 2.80 7.35
C SER A 22 -0.08 2.06 8.23
N CYS A 23 -0.37 0.81 8.62
CA CYS A 23 0.54 -0.08 9.34
C CYS A 23 0.17 -1.57 9.14
N THR A 24 1.08 -2.47 9.52
CA THR A 24 0.89 -3.92 9.46
C THR A 24 0.31 -4.45 10.78
N CYS A 25 -0.93 -4.08 11.10
CA CYS A 25 -1.59 -4.49 12.35
C CYS A 25 -2.41 -5.78 12.19
N ASP A 26 -2.74 -6.39 13.33
CA ASP A 26 -3.64 -7.53 13.38
C ASP A 26 -5.07 -7.12 13.00
N ASP A 27 -5.80 -8.04 12.37
CA ASP A 27 -7.17 -7.82 11.90
C ASP A 27 -8.16 -8.93 12.33
N GLU A 28 -9.45 -8.64 12.22
CA GLU A 28 -10.56 -9.56 12.47
C GLU A 28 -10.98 -10.29 11.18
N CYS A 29 -11.10 -11.61 11.23
CA CYS A 29 -11.51 -12.39 10.09
C CYS A 29 -12.96 -12.06 9.68
N PRO A 30 -13.21 -11.58 8.45
CA PRO A 30 -14.54 -11.12 8.01
C PRO A 30 -15.55 -12.26 7.79
N ARG A 31 -15.15 -13.52 8.04
CA ARG A 31 -16.04 -14.69 7.89
C ARG A 31 -16.51 -15.26 9.22
N CYS A 32 -15.61 -15.44 10.17
CA CYS A 32 -15.91 -16.13 11.43
C CYS A 32 -15.73 -15.24 12.66
N GLY A 33 -15.28 -13.99 12.50
CA GLY A 33 -15.04 -13.07 13.62
C GLY A 33 -13.92 -13.51 14.56
N ALA A 34 -13.05 -14.43 14.12
CA ALA A 34 -11.79 -14.65 14.82
C ALA A 34 -11.00 -13.34 14.81
N ARG A 35 -10.26 -13.05 15.87
CA ARG A 35 -9.49 -11.80 16.04
C ARG A 35 -8.01 -12.10 16.10
N ASP A 36 -7.20 -11.03 16.05
CA ASP A 36 -5.75 -11.07 16.26
C ASP A 36 -5.01 -11.84 15.14
N MET A 37 -5.47 -11.73 13.89
CA MET A 37 -4.73 -12.28 12.75
C MET A 37 -3.70 -11.27 12.28
N SER A 38 -2.43 -11.58 12.51
CA SER A 38 -1.33 -10.84 11.89
C SER A 38 -1.27 -11.11 10.39
N PRO A 39 -0.85 -10.12 9.58
CA PRO A 39 -0.64 -10.36 8.16
C PRO A 39 0.53 -11.33 7.96
N PHE A 40 0.37 -12.29 7.06
CA PHE A 40 1.45 -13.19 6.68
C PHE A 40 2.36 -12.59 5.60
N ASN A 41 1.88 -11.54 4.92
CA ASN A 41 2.64 -10.74 3.96
C ASN A 41 2.06 -9.32 3.93
N SER A 42 2.88 -8.32 3.60
CA SER A 42 2.44 -6.95 3.37
C SER A 42 3.19 -6.38 2.18
N GLU A 43 2.46 -5.82 1.23
CA GLU A 43 3.05 -5.06 0.11
C GLU A 43 3.12 -3.58 0.48
N ASP A 44 4.29 -2.99 0.30
CA ASP A 44 4.48 -1.55 0.48
C ASP A 44 3.87 -0.80 -0.72
N LEU A 45 2.84 -0.03 -0.42
CA LEU A 45 2.11 0.83 -1.33
C LEU A 45 2.33 2.32 -0.98
N THR A 46 3.31 2.66 -0.15
CA THR A 46 3.63 4.05 0.20
C THR A 46 3.87 4.89 -1.05
N GLU A 47 4.49 4.28 -2.07
CA GLU A 47 4.85 4.91 -3.33
C GLU A 47 4.32 4.06 -4.48
N VAL A 48 3.54 4.68 -5.36
CA VAL A 48 2.92 3.98 -6.49
C VAL A 48 3.06 4.79 -7.78
N VAL A 49 3.11 4.10 -8.92
CA VAL A 49 3.09 4.74 -10.24
C VAL A 49 1.71 4.59 -10.85
N GLY A 50 0.95 5.68 -10.86
CA GLY A 50 -0.30 5.80 -11.60
C GLY A 50 -0.07 6.07 -13.08
N ARG A 51 -1.07 5.80 -13.92
CA ARG A 51 -1.08 6.21 -15.33
C ARG A 51 -2.23 7.17 -15.56
N HIS A 52 -1.94 8.32 -16.17
CA HIS A 52 -2.94 9.30 -16.56
C HIS A 52 -2.73 9.70 -18.03
N GLY A 53 -3.61 9.22 -18.90
CA GLY A 53 -3.45 9.38 -20.34
C GLY A 53 -2.15 8.74 -20.86
N GLY A 54 -1.29 9.58 -21.47
CA GLY A 54 0.02 9.19 -22.00
C GLY A 54 1.17 9.27 -20.99
N GLU A 55 0.91 9.75 -19.77
CA GLU A 55 1.93 10.01 -18.75
C GLU A 55 1.83 9.02 -17.58
N PHE A 56 2.93 8.89 -16.85
CA PHE A 56 3.08 8.11 -15.64
C PHE A 56 3.31 9.06 -14.48
N ILE A 57 2.47 8.96 -13.46
CA ILE A 57 2.46 9.85 -12.30
C ILE A 57 3.05 9.07 -11.13
N ALA A 58 4.14 9.57 -10.57
CA ALA A 58 4.66 9.09 -9.29
C ALA A 58 3.79 9.69 -8.17
N LEU A 59 3.22 8.82 -7.36
CA LEU A 59 2.33 9.15 -6.25
C LEU A 59 2.95 8.67 -4.94
N ARG A 60 2.79 9.44 -3.88
CA ARG A 60 3.26 9.07 -2.53
C ARG A 60 2.19 9.32 -1.49
N SER A 61 2.01 8.37 -0.58
CA SER A 61 1.16 8.53 0.59
C SER A 61 1.87 9.41 1.64
N PRO A 62 1.23 10.49 2.14
CA PRO A 62 1.86 11.41 3.08
C PRO A 62 2.04 10.79 4.48
N SER A 63 2.81 11.44 5.35
CA SER A 63 2.92 11.05 6.77
C SER A 63 1.71 11.36 7.63
N SER A 64 0.68 11.97 7.06
CA SER A 64 -0.60 12.22 7.72
C SER A 64 -1.70 11.24 7.29
N ALA A 65 -1.41 10.30 6.40
CA ALA A 65 -2.38 9.29 5.96
C ALA A 65 -2.70 8.35 7.13
N GLU A 66 -3.99 8.23 7.46
CA GLU A 66 -4.46 7.40 8.58
C GLU A 66 -5.49 6.37 8.10
N HIS A 67 -6.60 6.83 7.53
CA HIS A 67 -7.72 6.00 7.09
C HIS A 67 -7.73 5.68 5.59
N ASP A 68 -7.13 6.56 4.80
CA ASP A 68 -7.01 6.47 3.35
C ASP A 68 -5.56 6.77 2.95
N PRO A 69 -5.08 6.29 1.79
CA PRO A 69 -3.70 6.50 1.39
C PRO A 69 -3.37 7.97 1.07
N ASP A 70 -4.38 8.80 0.76
CA ASP A 70 -4.23 10.22 0.43
C ASP A 70 -3.09 10.54 -0.54
N TYR A 71 -2.93 9.71 -1.58
CA TYR A 71 -1.83 9.82 -2.53
C TYR A 71 -1.71 11.21 -3.13
N ILE A 72 -0.53 11.82 -2.96
CA ILE A 72 -0.17 13.08 -3.59
C ILE A 72 0.76 12.84 -4.77
N GLU A 73 0.58 13.63 -5.82
CA GLU A 73 1.49 13.65 -6.96
C GLU A 73 2.83 14.27 -6.57
N VAL A 74 3.90 13.48 -6.70
CA VAL A 74 5.28 13.92 -6.46
C VAL A 74 6.07 14.11 -7.76
N GLY A 75 5.56 13.61 -8.89
CA GLY A 75 6.16 13.86 -10.21
C GLY A 75 5.39 13.23 -11.37
N ARG A 76 5.65 13.74 -12.59
CA ARG A 76 5.12 13.20 -13.85
C ARG A 76 6.23 12.86 -14.82
N PHE A 77 6.08 11.74 -15.49
CA PHE A 77 7.09 11.18 -16.37
C PHE A 77 6.47 10.60 -17.64
N PRO A 78 7.21 10.63 -18.77
CA PRO A 78 6.73 10.06 -20.03
C PRO A 78 6.74 8.53 -20.05
N THR A 79 7.41 7.87 -19.09
CA THR A 79 7.56 6.42 -19.05
C THR A 79 7.49 5.91 -17.62
N ARG A 80 6.88 4.73 -17.42
CA ARG A 80 6.81 4.05 -16.11
C ARG A 80 8.17 3.93 -15.44
N LYS A 81 9.18 3.47 -16.20
CA LYS A 81 10.55 3.26 -15.69
C LYS A 81 11.15 4.52 -15.05
N LYS A 82 10.95 5.69 -15.66
CA LYS A 82 11.44 6.97 -15.09
C LYS A 82 10.72 7.36 -13.81
N ALA A 83 9.41 7.08 -13.71
CA ALA A 83 8.66 7.32 -12.48
C ALA A 83 9.13 6.38 -11.36
N GLU A 84 9.38 5.11 -11.67
CA GLU A 84 9.93 4.12 -10.72
C GLU A 84 11.36 4.49 -10.28
N GLU A 85 12.23 4.88 -11.20
CA GLU A 85 13.58 5.36 -10.89
C GLU A 85 13.56 6.61 -9.98
N PHE A 86 12.60 7.52 -10.19
CA PHE A 86 12.42 8.69 -9.34
C PHE A 86 12.00 8.35 -7.91
N LEU A 87 11.02 7.45 -7.75
CA LEU A 87 10.58 6.97 -6.44
C LEU A 87 11.71 6.26 -5.69
N ALA A 88 12.47 5.40 -6.38
CA ALA A 88 13.62 4.70 -5.79
C ALA A 88 14.73 5.65 -5.26
N VAL A 89 14.84 6.87 -5.81
CA VAL A 89 15.77 7.89 -5.30
C VAL A 89 15.20 8.62 -4.08
N LEU A 90 13.89 8.89 -4.06
CA LEU A 90 13.20 9.55 -2.94
C LEU A 90 13.16 8.72 -1.65
N GLU A 91 13.38 7.41 -1.74
CA GLU A 91 13.50 6.54 -0.56
C GLU A 91 14.85 6.72 0.16
N THR A 92 15.87 7.24 -0.54
CA THR A 92 17.24 7.37 -0.02
C THR A 92 17.60 8.74 0.59
N GLU A 93 16.68 9.71 0.57
CA GLU A 93 16.85 11.06 1.17
C GLU A 93 16.16 11.21 2.53
#